data_AF-A0A2S2NV46-F1
#
_entry.id   AF-A0A2S2NV46-F1
#
_cell.length_a   1.000
_cell.length_b   1.000
_cell.length_c   1.000
_cell.angle_alpha   90.00
_cell.angle_beta   90.00
_cell.angle_gamma   90.00
#
_symmetry.space_group_name_H-M   'P 1'
#
loop_
_entity.id
_entity.type
_entity.pdbx_description
1 polymer ?
#
loop_
_entity_poly.entity_id
_entity_poly.type
_entity_poly.pdbx_seq_one_letter_code
_entity_poly.pdbx_strand_id
1 'polypeptide(L)'
;TEYDYEIKHRAGNKMSHIDALSRAPVEVAGDTETEIINEKMEVLTLVTEEDQVLAMQRTDTRLRTIVDILCREESGRSVSESSLVKEYVLESGLLYKKVEVNKIVRKLWVVPNS
;
A
#
# COMPACT_ATOMS: atom_id res chain seq x y z
N THR A 1 46.57 -16.33 5.07
CA THR A 1 47.59 -15.38 5.57
C THR A 1 47.86 -14.38 4.46
N GLU A 2 47.06 -13.32 4.40
CA GLU A 2 47.15 -12.35 3.29
C GLU A 2 48.24 -11.29 3.47
N TYR A 3 48.76 -11.15 4.70
CA TYR A 3 49.80 -10.17 5.01
C TYR A 3 50.92 -10.80 5.82
N ASP A 4 52.15 -10.41 5.49
CA ASP A 4 53.34 -10.67 6.30
C ASP A 4 53.62 -9.43 7.16
N TYR A 5 53.70 -9.61 8.48
CA TYR A 5 53.86 -8.50 9.42
C TYR A 5 54.66 -8.89 10.65
N GLU A 6 55.35 -7.90 11.21
CA GLU A 6 56.15 -8.03 12.42
C GLU A 6 55.60 -7.12 13.53
N ILE A 7 55.30 -7.69 14.70
CA ILE A 7 54.76 -6.93 15.84
C ILE A 7 55.90 -6.22 16.58
N LYS A 8 55.84 -4.88 16.67
CA LYS A 8 56.82 -4.06 17.41
C LYS A 8 56.13 -3.11 18.38
N HIS A 9 56.66 -3.02 19.60
CA HIS A 9 56.23 -2.02 20.57
C HIS A 9 56.74 -0.61 20.21
N ARG A 10 55.86 0.40 20.32
CA ARG A 10 56.19 1.82 20.12
C ARG A 10 55.70 2.65 21.30
N ALA A 11 56.58 3.49 21.84
CA ALA A 11 56.23 4.40 22.95
C ALA A 11 55.19 5.44 22.52
N GLY A 12 54.30 5.83 23.44
CA GLY A 12 53.15 6.72 23.17
C GLY A 12 53.52 8.06 22.52
N ASN A 13 54.67 8.64 22.88
CA ASN A 13 55.17 9.90 22.32
C ASN A 13 55.40 9.82 20.79
N LYS A 14 55.70 8.61 20.28
CA LYS A 14 55.87 8.34 18.84
C LYS A 14 54.56 7.97 18.13
N MET A 15 53.46 7.84 18.87
CA MET A 15 52.13 7.42 18.39
C MET A 15 51.08 8.53 18.58
N SER A 16 51.49 9.74 18.92
CA SER A 16 50.58 10.87 19.22
C SER A 16 49.59 11.19 18.10
N HIS A 17 50.04 11.08 16.84
CA HIS A 17 49.20 11.28 15.65
C HIS A 17 48.12 10.19 15.52
N ILE A 18 48.45 8.94 15.86
CA ILE A 18 47.49 7.81 15.82
C ILE A 18 46.48 7.94 16.97
N ASP A 19 46.94 8.29 18.17
CA ASP A 19 46.07 8.55 19.32
C ASP A 19 45.07 9.68 19.01
N ALA A 20 45.55 10.79 18.42
CA ALA A 20 44.70 11.91 18.00
C ALA A 20 43.62 11.52 16.99
N LEU A 21 43.98 10.74 15.96
CA LEU A 21 43.03 10.27 14.94
C LEU A 21 42.03 9.26 15.50
N SER A 22 42.45 8.38 16.41
CA SER A 22 41.56 7.38 17.02
C SER A 22 40.55 7.98 18.01
N ARG A 23 40.90 9.09 18.69
CA ARG A 23 40.06 9.72 19.72
C ARG A 23 39.04 10.71 19.15
N ALA A 24 39.23 11.15 17.91
CA ALA A 24 38.34 12.09 17.23
C ALA A 24 37.86 11.50 15.89
N PRO A 25 37.10 10.40 15.92
CA PRO A 25 36.47 9.90 14.70
C PRO A 25 35.55 10.98 14.12
N VAL A 26 35.71 11.25 12.82
CA VAL A 26 34.90 12.25 12.09
C VAL A 26 33.51 11.68 11.75
N GLU A 27 33.43 10.36 11.61
CA GLU A 27 32.16 9.65 11.42
C GLU A 27 31.55 9.31 12.78
N VAL A 28 30.27 9.63 12.94
CA VAL A 28 29.46 9.14 14.05
C VAL A 28 29.37 7.62 13.88
N ALA A 29 29.58 6.85 14.94
CA ALA A 29 29.33 5.41 14.92
C ALA A 29 27.86 5.19 14.54
N GLY A 30 27.61 4.88 13.26
CA GLY A 30 26.30 4.47 12.81
C GLY A 30 26.07 3.08 13.35
N ASP A 31 25.10 2.93 14.24
CA ASP A 31 24.58 1.61 14.54
C ASP A 31 24.08 1.03 13.22
N THR A 32 24.72 -0.04 12.75
CA THR A 32 24.34 -0.74 11.51
C THR A 32 22.87 -1.16 11.55
N GLU A 33 22.31 -1.29 12.75
CA GLU A 33 20.88 -1.55 12.98
C GLU A 33 19.98 -0.43 12.45
N THR A 34 20.34 0.85 12.61
CA THR A 34 19.49 1.97 12.18
C THR A 34 19.40 2.14 10.67
N GLU A 35 20.47 1.85 9.92
CA GLU A 35 20.45 1.84 8.45
C GLU A 35 19.62 0.67 7.90
N ILE A 36 19.68 -0.51 8.54
CA ILE A 36 18.88 -1.69 8.15
C ILE A 36 17.38 -1.47 8.41
N ILE A 37 17.02 -0.75 9.49
CA ILE A 37 15.62 -0.48 9.84
C ILE A 37 14.99 0.51 8.85
N ASN A 38 15.73 1.50 8.36
CA ASN A 38 15.21 2.49 7.41
C ASN A 38 14.93 1.90 6.01
N GLU A 39 15.65 0.85 5.59
CA GLU A 39 15.42 0.18 4.31
C GLU A 39 14.19 -0.76 4.31
N LYS A 40 13.70 -1.17 5.49
CA LYS A 40 12.61 -2.15 5.64
C LYS A 40 11.44 -1.61 6.46
N MET A 41 10.99 -0.40 6.15
CA MET A 41 9.78 0.13 6.75
C MET A 41 8.56 -0.64 6.23
N GLU A 42 8.18 -1.70 6.94
CA GLU A 42 6.95 -2.44 6.65
C GLU A 42 5.75 -1.54 6.99
N VAL A 43 5.15 -0.93 5.96
CA VAL A 43 3.93 -0.14 6.11
C VAL A 43 2.75 -1.10 6.23
N LEU A 44 2.41 -1.47 7.47
CA LEU A 44 1.21 -2.25 7.77
C LEU A 44 -0.02 -1.35 7.60
N THR A 45 -0.74 -1.53 6.50
CA THR A 45 -2.02 -0.85 6.27
C THR A 45 -3.16 -1.84 6.55
N LEU A 46 -4.10 -1.45 7.39
CA LEU A 46 -5.32 -2.23 7.61
C LEU A 46 -6.22 -2.04 6.38
N VAL A 47 -6.44 -3.12 5.63
CA VAL A 47 -7.38 -3.14 4.50
C VAL A 47 -8.77 -3.41 5.07
N THR A 48 -9.70 -2.47 4.88
CA THR A 48 -11.09 -2.64 5.33
C THR A 48 -11.86 -3.58 4.41
N GLU A 49 -13.02 -4.10 4.85
CA GLU A 49 -13.89 -4.91 3.99
C GLU A 49 -14.34 -4.12 2.75
N GLU A 50 -14.58 -2.81 2.92
CA GLU A 50 -14.95 -1.89 1.84
C GLU A 50 -13.84 -1.77 0.79
N ASP A 51 -12.58 -1.68 1.21
CA ASP A 51 -11.42 -1.65 0.30
C ASP A 51 -11.31 -2.94 -0.52
N GLN A 52 -11.57 -4.09 0.12
CA GLN A 52 -11.56 -5.38 -0.57
C GLN A 52 -12.67 -5.45 -1.61
N VAL A 53 -13.89 -5.08 -1.24
CA VAL A 53 -15.03 -5.05 -2.17
C VAL A 53 -14.77 -4.08 -3.32
N LEU A 54 -14.24 -2.89 -3.04
CA LEU A 54 -13.90 -1.91 -4.06
C LEU A 54 -12.85 -2.45 -5.05
N ALA A 55 -11.82 -3.12 -4.55
CA ALA A 55 -10.80 -3.75 -5.39
C ALA A 55 -11.40 -4.84 -6.30
N MET A 56 -12.28 -5.69 -5.76
CA MET A 56 -12.99 -6.71 -6.55
C MET A 56 -13.86 -6.08 -7.64
N GLN A 57 -14.63 -5.05 -7.30
CA GLN A 57 -15.52 -4.35 -8.23
C GLN A 57 -14.78 -3.65 -9.36
N ARG A 58 -13.61 -3.05 -9.08
CA ARG A 58 -12.79 -2.37 -10.09
C ARG A 58 -12.12 -3.35 -11.06
N THR A 59 -11.83 -4.56 -10.59
CA THR A 59 -11.17 -5.60 -11.40
C THR A 59 -12.14 -6.25 -12.38
N ASP A 60 -13.41 -6.38 -12.00
CA ASP A 60 -14.44 -6.98 -12.86
C ASP A 60 -14.90 -6.03 -13.98
N THR A 61 -14.80 -6.50 -15.21
CA THR A 61 -15.13 -5.71 -16.41
C THR A 61 -16.63 -5.40 -16.51
N ARG A 62 -17.50 -6.30 -16.07
CA ARG A 62 -18.96 -6.11 -16.11
C ARG A 62 -19.42 -5.13 -15.04
N LEU A 63 -18.88 -5.21 -13.83
CA LEU A 63 -19.19 -4.25 -12.77
C LEU A 63 -18.66 -2.87 -13.13
N ARG A 64 -17.47 -2.80 -13.74
CA ARG A 64 -16.92 -1.55 -14.26
C ARG A 64 -17.82 -0.91 -15.32
N THR A 65 -18.38 -1.67 -16.28
CA THR A 65 -19.31 -1.08 -17.25
C THR A 65 -20.59 -0.54 -16.60
N ILE A 66 -21.10 -1.22 -15.57
CA ILE A 66 -22.25 -0.74 -14.78
C ILE A 66 -21.92 0.58 -14.09
N VAL A 67 -20.75 0.68 -13.46
CA VAL A 67 -20.27 1.92 -12.83
C VAL A 67 -20.13 3.04 -13.87
N ASP A 68 -19.54 2.74 -15.05
CA ASP A 68 -19.38 3.73 -16.12
C ASP A 68 -20.73 4.26 -16.63
N ILE A 69 -21.75 3.40 -16.75
CA ILE A 69 -23.11 3.81 -17.13
C ILE A 69 -23.75 4.67 -16.02
N LEU A 70 -23.56 4.30 -14.75
CA LEU A 70 -24.10 5.03 -13.60
C LEU A 70 -23.45 6.41 -13.42
N CYS A 71 -22.17 6.56 -13.81
CA CYS A 71 -21.46 7.85 -13.79
C CYS A 71 -21.92 8.82 -14.90
N ARG A 72 -22.53 8.32 -15.98
CA ARG A 72 -23.10 9.17 -17.05
C ARG A 72 -24.47 9.70 -16.64
N GLU A 73 -24.88 10.83 -17.21
CA GLU A 73 -26.23 11.37 -17.01
C GLU A 73 -27.32 10.41 -17.52
N GLU A 74 -28.46 10.36 -16.82
CA GLU A 74 -29.62 9.54 -17.21
C GLU A 74 -30.16 9.86 -18.61
N SER A 75 -30.03 11.12 -19.03
CA SER A 75 -30.46 11.63 -20.34
C SER A 75 -29.73 10.97 -21.52
N GLY A 76 -28.50 10.52 -21.32
CA GLY A 76 -27.65 9.90 -22.34
C GLY A 76 -27.70 8.38 -22.38
N ARG A 77 -28.49 7.72 -21.52
CA ARG A 77 -28.55 6.26 -21.40
C ARG A 77 -29.54 5.67 -22.40
N SER A 78 -29.16 4.56 -23.03
CA SER A 78 -30.10 3.76 -23.81
C SER A 78 -31.15 3.08 -22.90
N VAL A 79 -32.26 2.62 -23.51
CA VAL A 79 -33.35 1.93 -22.78
C VAL A 79 -32.85 0.62 -22.14
N SER A 80 -31.95 -0.09 -22.81
CA SER A 80 -31.31 -1.31 -22.32
C SER A 80 -30.39 -1.03 -21.13
N GLU A 81 -29.55 0.00 -21.21
CA GLU A 81 -28.67 0.42 -20.11
C GLU A 81 -29.47 0.87 -18.89
N SER A 82 -30.52 1.67 -19.11
CA SER A 82 -31.39 2.16 -18.03
C SER A 82 -32.09 1.02 -17.29
N SER A 83 -32.50 -0.02 -18.02
CA SER A 83 -33.09 -1.22 -17.42
C SER A 83 -32.07 -2.02 -16.61
N LEU A 84 -30.83 -2.09 -17.11
CA LEU A 84 -29.74 -2.84 -16.48
C LEU A 84 -29.27 -2.19 -15.18
N VAL A 85 -29.19 -0.86 -15.12
CA VAL A 85 -28.71 -0.12 -13.93
C VAL A 85 -29.80 0.22 -12.91
N LYS A 86 -31.08 -0.02 -13.23
CA LYS A 86 -32.24 0.35 -12.39
C LYS A 86 -32.16 -0.18 -10.96
N GLU A 87 -31.65 -1.39 -10.79
CA GLU A 87 -31.50 -2.06 -9.49
C GLU A 87 -30.20 -1.71 -8.76
N TYR A 88 -29.30 -0.97 -9.42
CA TYR A 88 -27.98 -0.66 -8.89
C TYR A 88 -27.90 0.79 -8.41
N VAL A 89 -27.03 1.01 -7.42
CA VAL A 89 -26.69 2.35 -6.91
C VAL A 89 -25.21 2.40 -6.64
N LEU A 90 -24.58 3.50 -7.02
CA LEU A 90 -23.21 3.82 -6.65
C LEU A 90 -23.23 4.74 -5.42
N GLU A 91 -22.55 4.35 -4.35
CA GLU A 91 -22.47 5.11 -3.11
C GLU A 91 -21.04 5.03 -2.57
N SER A 92 -20.41 6.19 -2.31
CA SER A 92 -18.98 6.27 -1.92
C SER A 92 -18.01 5.53 -2.85
N GLY A 93 -18.37 5.39 -4.13
CA GLY A 93 -17.58 4.65 -5.13
C GLY A 93 -17.77 3.14 -5.12
N LEU A 94 -18.55 2.59 -4.18
CA LEU A 94 -18.94 1.19 -4.11
C LEU A 94 -20.27 0.96 -4.84
N LEU A 95 -20.34 -0.15 -5.57
CA LEU A 95 -21.54 -0.60 -6.27
C LEU A 95 -22.41 -1.43 -5.33
N TYR A 96 -23.67 -1.01 -5.19
CA TYR A 96 -24.70 -1.69 -4.42
C TYR A 96 -25.82 -2.16 -5.32
N LYS A 97 -26.44 -3.28 -4.96
CA LYS A 97 -27.71 -3.74 -5.53
C LYS A 97 -28.83 -3.54 -4.50
N LYS A 98 -29.92 -2.92 -4.93
CA LYS A 98 -31.17 -2.82 -4.17
C LYS A 98 -31.88 -4.16 -4.24
N VAL A 99 -32.07 -4.80 -3.09
CA VAL A 99 -32.78 -6.07 -2.96
C VAL A 99 -33.89 -5.90 -1.94
N GLU A 100 -35.11 -6.27 -2.31
CA GLU A 100 -36.25 -6.28 -1.39
C GLU A 100 -36.26 -7.61 -0.62
N VAL A 101 -36.09 -7.54 0.70
CA VAL A 101 -36.17 -8.70 1.60
C VAL A 101 -37.19 -8.38 2.67
N ASN A 102 -38.24 -9.19 2.77
CA ASN A 102 -39.31 -9.03 3.76
C ASN A 102 -39.99 -7.64 3.74
N LYS A 103 -40.26 -7.09 2.54
CA LYS A 103 -40.82 -5.72 2.32
C LYS A 103 -39.89 -4.57 2.75
N ILE A 104 -38.61 -4.86 3.02
CA ILE A 104 -37.60 -3.87 3.34
C ILE A 104 -36.58 -3.86 2.21
N VAL A 105 -36.36 -2.70 1.60
CA VAL A 105 -35.31 -2.51 0.60
C VAL A 105 -33.97 -2.43 1.31
N ARG A 106 -33.08 -3.38 1.03
CA ARG A 106 -31.70 -3.39 1.52
C ARG A 106 -30.74 -3.12 0.35
N LYS A 107 -29.62 -2.46 0.65
CA LYS A 107 -28.50 -2.30 -0.27
C LYS A 107 -27.45 -3.33 0.09
N LEU A 108 -27.04 -4.15 -0.87
CA LEU A 108 -26.02 -5.18 -0.70
C LEU A 108 -24.85 -4.91 -1.65
N TRP A 109 -23.63 -5.20 -1.20
CA TRP A 109 -22.45 -5.11 -2.05
C TRP A 109 -22.56 -6.07 -3.24
N VAL A 110 -22.18 -5.58 -4.41
CA VAL A 110 -22.11 -6.38 -5.62
C VAL A 110 -20.70 -6.91 -5.76
N VAL A 111 -20.54 -8.23 -5.72
CA VAL A 111 -19.25 -8.89 -5.95
C VAL A 111 -19.26 -9.58 -7.31
N PRO A 112 -18.10 -9.78 -7.95
CA PRO A 112 -17.98 -10.54 -9.19
C PRO A 112 -18.54 -11.96 -9.02
N ASN A 113 -19.21 -12.47 -10.04
CA ASN A 113 -19.55 -13.89 -10.09
C ASN A 113 -18.28 -14.63 -10.51
N SER A 114 -17.82 -15.58 -9.70
CA SER A 114 -16.61 -16.37 -9.97
C SER A 114 -16.63 -17.08 -11.31
#